data_AF-W2HU15-F1
#
_entry.id   AF-W2HU15-F1
#
_cell.length_a   1.000
_cell.length_b   1.000
_cell.length_c   1.000
_cell.angle_alpha   90.00
_cell.angle_beta   90.00
_cell.angle_gamma   90.00
#
_symmetry.space_group_name_H-M   'P 1'
#
loop_
_entity.id
_entity.type
_entity.pdbx_description
1 polymer ?
#
loop_
_entity_poly.entity_id
_entity_poly.type
_entity_poly.pdbx_seq_one_letter_code
_entity_poly.pdbx_strand_id
1 'polypeptide(L)'
;MFTSLQGSNFADNTRAVCIGSGRFMRAVLVPVFRALDSGVVVAQTRGTSFASACAATKGKYEVDTIDSEGHVDTTVFDLEAVGSLGVAEGRAAFLELPDKLPQLKYVGFGVTEAGLQSGTQVIKDLAEFLQAAFKAIPDNELSIINTDNFPNNGDHIKKLVLELDWVKSDDSSAFRGYLDSKVHFHNTMVDRITNHRAGDSLVPLTEPLPAKAIAIEDLNGALDAERLRKIPGVHVRTNKSEIAKDYLLKFSLGNAVNSAMVYLLALSRQRTANQFQKFPIISEYLDALFEKDILPALIAGDVAEQEARQFYAEWLVRMKHPHFGLDNFWVSQNALLRVYVRLLNSVNINVSHDENYRPSKFMAFATAVALRFLTPWQPDSKREASTVFVGQMDPIQNGAPIFSLTEKTWNYDTGLTANLSTGKYEFDDGENGRVARLLWRASQHVLEASKRSSNDFPKSARAESSSEVSSGVGVAVASVLSSVKGFDLTNDAYASFAADVAALYQRLVSGKQTALETLEDVLRNHHTSEYLATKEEVATFVREAVASVQIIDVHTHLFPPSHGKLMLWGINKLLTYHYLVAEFLQTAHMQVEEFNSYSKEKQAGLIWQHLF
;
A
#
# COMPACT_ATOMS: atom_id res chain seq x y z
N MET A 1 24.52 -7.04 -30.93
CA MET A 1 23.63 -6.35 -29.96
C MET A 1 23.68 -4.87 -30.26
N PHE A 2 22.56 -4.15 -30.16
CA PHE A 2 22.50 -2.72 -30.51
C PHE A 2 22.93 -2.39 -31.95
N THR A 3 22.59 -3.28 -32.89
CA THR A 3 22.74 -3.08 -34.34
C THR A 3 21.36 -2.95 -34.96
N SER A 4 21.23 -2.22 -36.07
CA SER A 4 19.97 -2.11 -36.81
C SER A 4 19.40 -3.50 -37.11
N LEU A 5 18.13 -3.71 -36.77
CA LEU A 5 17.39 -4.95 -36.98
C LEU A 5 16.65 -4.96 -38.32
N GLN A 6 16.49 -3.80 -38.95
CA GLN A 6 15.77 -3.63 -40.22
C GLN A 6 16.67 -3.26 -41.41
N GLY A 7 17.96 -2.96 -41.19
CA GLY A 7 18.91 -2.61 -42.25
C GLY A 7 20.37 -2.71 -41.81
N SER A 8 21.28 -2.21 -42.66
CA SER A 8 22.72 -2.16 -42.33
C SER A 8 23.10 -1.00 -41.40
N ASN A 9 22.33 0.09 -41.43
CA ASN A 9 22.51 1.29 -40.62
C ASN A 9 21.20 1.64 -39.87
N PHE A 10 21.30 2.50 -38.85
CA PHE A 10 20.13 3.10 -38.22
C PHE A 10 19.44 4.06 -39.19
N ALA A 11 18.11 4.12 -39.14
CA ALA A 11 17.36 5.11 -39.89
C ALA A 11 17.65 6.53 -39.37
N ASP A 12 17.60 7.54 -40.23
CA ASP A 12 17.88 8.95 -39.89
C ASP A 12 16.96 9.48 -38.78
N ASN A 13 15.75 8.92 -38.66
CA ASN A 13 14.80 9.24 -37.61
C ASN A 13 14.96 8.40 -36.34
N THR A 14 16.04 7.63 -36.16
CA THR A 14 16.35 6.93 -34.91
C THR A 14 16.82 7.92 -33.86
N ARG A 15 15.89 8.46 -33.07
CA ARG A 15 16.13 9.58 -32.15
C ARG A 15 15.89 9.24 -30.69
N ALA A 16 15.55 7.99 -30.36
CA ALA A 16 15.23 7.57 -29.00
C ALA A 16 16.01 6.32 -28.56
N VAL A 17 16.58 6.39 -27.37
CA VAL A 17 17.21 5.26 -26.67
C VAL A 17 16.52 5.08 -25.32
N CYS A 18 16.00 3.89 -25.04
CA CYS A 18 15.32 3.55 -23.80
C CYS A 18 16.21 2.67 -22.93
N ILE A 19 16.54 3.13 -21.72
CA ILE A 19 17.26 2.35 -20.70
C ILE A 19 16.24 1.71 -19.77
N GLY A 20 16.11 0.39 -19.91
CA GLY A 20 15.12 -0.47 -19.28
C GLY A 20 14.14 -1.03 -20.31
N SER A 21 13.57 -2.21 -20.01
CA SER A 21 12.63 -2.92 -20.89
C SER A 21 11.32 -3.29 -20.19
N GLY A 22 10.99 -2.55 -19.11
CA GLY A 22 9.79 -2.77 -18.31
C GLY A 22 8.49 -2.63 -19.11
N ARG A 23 7.41 -3.18 -18.55
CA ARG A 23 6.09 -3.23 -19.19
C ARG A 23 5.54 -1.82 -19.49
N PHE A 24 5.63 -0.91 -18.53
CA PHE A 24 5.16 0.47 -18.71
C PHE A 24 5.88 1.19 -19.85
N MET A 25 7.22 1.13 -19.87
CA MET A 25 8.01 1.75 -20.94
C MET A 25 7.64 1.20 -22.32
N ARG A 26 7.43 -0.11 -22.44
CA ARG A 26 7.03 -0.75 -23.70
C ARG A 26 5.56 -0.51 -24.07
N ALA A 27 4.68 -0.30 -23.09
CA ALA A 27 3.26 -0.08 -23.35
C ALA A 27 2.87 1.41 -23.43
N VAL A 28 3.76 2.33 -23.05
CA VAL A 28 3.48 3.78 -23.01
C VAL A 28 4.59 4.56 -23.73
N LEU A 29 5.80 4.60 -23.19
CA LEU A 29 6.83 5.54 -23.69
C LEU A 29 7.37 5.18 -25.08
N VAL A 30 7.59 3.89 -25.36
CA VAL A 30 7.99 3.45 -26.72
C VAL A 30 6.90 3.80 -27.75
N PRO A 31 5.61 3.48 -27.53
CA PRO A 31 4.53 3.95 -28.40
C PRO A 31 4.50 5.47 -28.60
N VAL A 32 4.77 6.26 -27.55
CA VAL A 32 4.86 7.73 -27.65
C VAL A 32 5.97 8.15 -28.62
N PHE A 33 7.17 7.58 -28.49
CA PHE A 33 8.26 7.87 -29.42
C PHE A 33 7.97 7.42 -30.85
N ARG A 34 7.33 6.26 -31.04
CA ARG A 34 6.90 5.82 -32.37
C ARG A 34 5.86 6.76 -33.00
N ALA A 35 4.92 7.28 -32.20
CA ALA A 35 3.94 8.27 -32.66
C ALA A 35 4.57 9.63 -33.02
N LEU A 36 5.77 9.92 -32.51
CA LEU A 36 6.60 11.06 -32.92
C LEU A 36 7.46 10.77 -34.16
N ASP A 37 7.25 9.64 -34.84
CA ASP A 37 8.07 9.16 -35.96
C ASP A 37 9.55 8.98 -35.58
N SER A 38 9.81 8.57 -34.32
CA SER A 38 11.15 8.22 -33.87
C SER A 38 11.38 6.72 -33.98
N GLY A 39 12.49 6.32 -34.60
CA GLY A 39 13.11 5.02 -34.37
C GLY A 39 13.53 4.90 -32.90
N VAL A 40 13.34 3.70 -32.32
CA VAL A 40 13.55 3.46 -30.88
C VAL A 40 14.51 2.29 -30.68
N VAL A 41 15.54 2.51 -29.87
CA VAL A 41 16.46 1.47 -29.39
C VAL A 41 16.16 1.15 -27.93
N VAL A 42 16.07 -0.12 -27.54
CA VAL A 42 15.82 -0.52 -26.15
C VAL A 42 17.00 -1.29 -25.56
N ALA A 43 17.48 -0.82 -24.41
CA ALA A 43 18.53 -1.45 -23.61
C ALA A 43 17.94 -2.11 -22.37
N GLN A 44 17.88 -3.45 -22.36
CA GLN A 44 17.49 -4.22 -21.17
C GLN A 44 18.59 -4.11 -20.10
N THR A 45 18.24 -3.62 -18.91
CA THR A 45 19.23 -3.30 -17.87
C THR A 45 19.82 -4.54 -17.18
N ARG A 46 19.08 -5.65 -17.11
CA ARG A 46 19.50 -6.91 -16.48
C ARG A 46 18.95 -8.13 -17.24
N GLY A 47 19.75 -9.19 -17.32
CA GLY A 47 19.39 -10.41 -18.06
C GLY A 47 19.23 -10.15 -19.56
N THR A 48 18.81 -11.16 -20.32
CA THR A 48 18.76 -11.08 -21.80
C THR A 48 17.41 -11.46 -22.39
N SER A 49 16.43 -11.87 -21.57
CA SER A 49 15.17 -12.48 -22.02
C SER A 49 14.41 -11.66 -23.07
N PHE A 50 14.12 -10.39 -22.79
CA PHE A 50 13.41 -9.52 -23.72
C PHE A 50 14.26 -9.20 -24.95
N ALA A 51 15.53 -8.85 -24.76
CA ALA A 51 16.43 -8.52 -25.86
C ALA A 51 16.58 -9.69 -26.85
N SER A 52 16.74 -10.91 -26.34
CA SER A 52 16.84 -12.12 -27.17
C SER A 52 15.52 -12.42 -27.90
N ALA A 53 14.38 -12.34 -27.21
CA ALA A 53 13.07 -12.58 -27.82
C ALA A 53 12.77 -11.55 -28.93
N CYS A 54 13.00 -10.27 -28.67
CA CYS A 54 12.76 -9.20 -29.62
C CYS A 54 13.74 -9.24 -30.82
N ALA A 55 15.00 -9.62 -30.59
CA ALA A 55 15.94 -9.84 -31.69
C ALA A 55 15.51 -11.01 -32.59
N ALA A 56 15.00 -12.10 -32.00
CA ALA A 56 14.49 -13.25 -32.75
C ALA A 56 13.29 -12.91 -33.64
N THR A 57 12.48 -11.92 -33.24
CA THR A 57 11.33 -11.40 -34.00
C THR A 57 11.68 -10.18 -34.86
N LYS A 58 12.97 -9.91 -35.09
CA LYS A 58 13.47 -8.78 -35.90
C LYS A 58 12.97 -7.41 -35.42
N GLY A 59 13.00 -7.20 -34.10
CA GLY A 59 12.67 -5.93 -33.46
C GLY A 59 11.20 -5.78 -33.08
N LYS A 60 10.37 -6.81 -33.29
CA LYS A 60 8.94 -6.76 -33.01
C LYS A 60 8.62 -7.25 -31.60
N TYR A 61 7.76 -6.53 -30.90
CA TYR A 61 7.14 -7.04 -29.68
C TYR A 61 5.66 -6.67 -29.60
N GLU A 62 4.91 -7.48 -28.88
CA GLU A 62 3.47 -7.32 -28.72
C GLU A 62 3.16 -6.58 -27.42
N VAL A 63 2.04 -5.85 -27.42
CA VAL A 63 1.39 -5.27 -26.25
C VAL A 63 -0.11 -5.58 -26.35
N ASP A 64 -0.62 -6.24 -25.33
CA ASP A 64 -2.04 -6.55 -25.21
C ASP A 64 -2.78 -5.44 -24.46
N THR A 65 -3.94 -5.06 -24.96
CA THR A 65 -4.92 -4.22 -24.28
C THR A 65 -6.19 -5.03 -24.10
N ILE A 66 -6.62 -5.23 -22.85
CA ILE A 66 -7.87 -5.93 -22.55
C ILE A 66 -8.96 -4.91 -22.26
N ASP A 67 -10.12 -5.07 -22.89
CA ASP A 67 -11.29 -4.21 -22.66
C ASP A 67 -12.20 -4.73 -21.53
N SER A 68 -13.23 -3.94 -21.20
CA SER A 68 -14.20 -4.28 -20.15
C SER A 68 -15.05 -5.51 -20.46
N GLU A 69 -15.07 -5.99 -21.71
CA GLU A 69 -15.79 -7.18 -22.15
C GLU A 69 -14.88 -8.42 -22.17
N GLY A 70 -13.58 -8.22 -21.94
CA GLY A 70 -12.56 -9.27 -21.91
C GLY A 70 -11.93 -9.55 -23.27
N HIS A 71 -12.25 -8.77 -24.30
CA HIS A 71 -11.58 -8.86 -25.58
C HIS A 71 -10.17 -8.30 -25.45
N VAL A 72 -9.20 -9.02 -26.01
CA VAL A 72 -7.80 -8.61 -26.03
C VAL A 72 -7.45 -8.16 -27.44
N ASP A 73 -7.07 -6.90 -27.56
CA ASP A 73 -6.45 -6.34 -28.76
C ASP A 73 -4.92 -6.35 -28.61
N THR A 74 -4.23 -6.92 -29.60
CA THR A 74 -2.76 -7.03 -29.58
C THR A 74 -2.17 -6.07 -30.60
N THR A 75 -1.48 -5.05 -30.10
CA THR A 75 -0.71 -4.12 -30.94
C THR A 75 0.74 -4.59 -31.03
N VAL A 76 1.31 -4.59 -32.24
CA VAL A 76 2.73 -4.90 -32.46
C VAL A 76 3.50 -3.60 -32.65
N PHE A 77 4.60 -3.44 -31.92
CA PHE A 77 5.53 -2.32 -32.04
C PHE A 77 6.89 -2.79 -32.55
N ASP A 78 7.49 -1.97 -33.41
CA ASP A 78 8.82 -2.19 -33.97
C ASP A 78 9.89 -1.37 -33.21
N LEU A 79 11.04 -2.00 -32.98
CA LEU A 79 12.27 -1.40 -32.49
C LEU A 79 13.33 -1.43 -33.59
N GLU A 80 14.12 -0.36 -33.66
CA GLU A 80 15.27 -0.27 -34.57
C GLU A 80 16.41 -1.17 -34.11
N ALA A 81 16.65 -1.23 -32.79
CA ALA A 81 17.59 -2.15 -32.20
C ALA A 81 17.23 -2.50 -30.76
N VAL A 82 17.77 -3.63 -30.30
CA VAL A 82 17.66 -4.07 -28.92
C VAL A 82 18.98 -4.65 -28.45
N GLY A 83 19.23 -4.59 -27.15
CA GLY A 83 20.38 -5.23 -26.52
C GLY A 83 20.24 -5.28 -25.01
N SER A 84 21.22 -5.87 -24.34
CA SER A 84 21.25 -5.99 -22.89
C SER A 84 22.52 -5.37 -22.32
N LEU A 85 22.37 -4.59 -21.25
CA LEU A 85 23.45 -4.08 -20.42
C LEU A 85 23.92 -5.11 -19.38
N GLY A 86 23.16 -6.20 -19.20
CA GLY A 86 23.51 -7.31 -18.32
C GLY A 86 24.64 -8.20 -18.84
N VAL A 87 25.17 -7.91 -20.04
CA VAL A 87 26.32 -8.58 -20.66
C VAL A 87 27.36 -7.54 -21.06
N ALA A 88 28.64 -7.86 -20.88
CA ALA A 88 29.74 -6.90 -21.05
C ALA A 88 29.82 -6.35 -22.49
N GLU A 89 29.68 -7.22 -23.49
CA GLU A 89 29.72 -6.85 -24.91
C GLU A 89 28.52 -5.99 -25.30
N GLY A 90 27.34 -6.28 -24.73
CA GLY A 90 26.14 -5.48 -24.96
C GLY A 90 26.26 -4.09 -24.34
N ARG A 91 26.79 -3.99 -23.12
CA ARG A 91 27.09 -2.70 -22.48
C ARG A 91 28.11 -1.89 -23.27
N ALA A 92 29.19 -2.52 -23.76
CA ALA A 92 30.16 -1.83 -24.61
C ALA A 92 29.51 -1.27 -25.88
N ALA A 93 28.72 -2.09 -26.59
CA ALA A 93 28.01 -1.65 -27.79
C ALA A 93 26.97 -0.55 -27.52
N PHE A 94 26.35 -0.54 -26.34
CA PHE A 94 25.44 0.51 -25.90
C PHE A 94 26.14 1.86 -25.75
N LEU A 95 27.36 1.88 -25.19
CA LEU A 95 28.13 3.11 -25.00
C LEU A 95 28.64 3.72 -26.32
N GLU A 96 28.68 2.95 -27.41
CA GLU A 96 29.00 3.42 -28.76
C GLU A 96 27.77 3.96 -29.52
N LEU A 97 26.55 3.83 -28.99
CA LEU A 97 25.35 4.26 -29.70
C LEU A 97 25.31 5.76 -30.03
N PRO A 98 25.79 6.69 -29.17
CA PRO A 98 25.76 8.11 -29.52
C PRO A 98 26.52 8.44 -30.81
N ASP A 99 27.63 7.76 -31.10
CA ASP A 99 28.38 7.91 -32.37
C ASP A 99 27.58 7.44 -33.60
N LYS A 100 26.63 6.52 -33.39
CA LYS A 100 25.80 5.91 -34.44
C LYS A 100 24.45 6.61 -34.61
N LEU A 101 24.10 7.53 -33.72
CA LEU A 101 22.79 8.19 -33.65
C LEU A 101 22.94 9.72 -33.63
N PRO A 102 23.33 10.34 -34.76
CA PRO A 102 23.60 11.78 -34.83
C PRO A 102 22.38 12.66 -34.50
N GLN A 103 21.16 12.12 -34.63
CA GLN A 103 19.90 12.82 -34.35
C GLN A 103 19.28 12.45 -32.99
N LEU A 104 20.03 11.74 -32.12
CA LEU A 104 19.57 11.35 -30.79
C LEU A 104 19.04 12.57 -30.03
N LYS A 105 17.80 12.46 -29.55
CA LYS A 105 17.10 13.52 -28.80
C LYS A 105 16.50 13.00 -27.50
N TYR A 106 15.97 11.78 -27.50
CA TYR A 106 15.23 11.24 -26.36
C TYR A 106 15.99 10.10 -25.68
N VAL A 107 16.05 10.17 -24.35
CA VAL A 107 16.47 9.04 -23.52
C VAL A 107 15.30 8.65 -22.61
N GLY A 108 14.65 7.54 -22.93
CA GLY A 108 13.68 6.95 -22.01
C GLY A 108 14.40 6.26 -20.86
N PHE A 109 13.93 6.43 -19.63
CA PHE A 109 14.52 5.80 -18.46
C PHE A 109 13.44 5.11 -17.63
N GLY A 110 13.64 3.86 -17.22
CA GLY A 110 12.68 3.14 -16.37
C GLY A 110 13.30 1.91 -15.74
N VAL A 111 13.59 2.00 -14.46
CA VAL A 111 14.48 1.07 -13.74
C VAL A 111 13.95 0.64 -12.37
N THR A 112 12.72 1.02 -12.04
CA THR A 112 12.07 0.92 -10.72
C THR A 112 12.79 1.72 -9.64
N GLU A 113 12.15 1.88 -8.49
CA GLU A 113 12.71 2.55 -7.31
C GLU A 113 14.03 1.91 -6.85
N ALA A 114 14.22 0.60 -7.09
CA ALA A 114 15.47 -0.09 -6.80
C ALA A 114 16.65 0.36 -7.69
N GLY A 115 16.38 0.85 -8.90
CA GLY A 115 17.39 1.42 -9.78
C GLY A 115 17.72 2.88 -9.44
N LEU A 116 16.77 3.62 -8.87
CA LEU A 116 16.88 5.04 -8.49
C LEU A 116 17.58 5.25 -7.13
N GLN A 117 18.67 4.53 -6.90
CA GLN A 117 19.51 4.63 -5.70
C GLN A 117 20.94 5.07 -6.06
N SER A 118 21.65 5.64 -5.09
CA SER A 118 23.01 6.14 -5.29
C SER A 118 23.98 4.99 -5.62
N GLY A 119 24.85 5.21 -6.60
CA GLY A 119 25.90 4.26 -7.00
C GLY A 119 25.43 2.99 -7.72
N THR A 120 24.15 2.84 -8.07
CA THR A 120 23.67 1.67 -8.83
C THR A 120 24.31 1.61 -10.21
N GLN A 121 24.44 0.40 -10.76
CA GLN A 121 25.06 0.20 -12.07
C GLN A 121 24.32 0.96 -13.19
N VAL A 122 22.99 1.03 -13.13
CA VAL A 122 22.21 1.70 -14.18
C VAL A 122 22.38 3.22 -14.18
N ILE A 123 22.63 3.84 -13.01
CA ILE A 123 22.98 5.26 -12.93
C ILE A 123 24.38 5.50 -13.52
N LYS A 124 25.33 4.59 -13.27
CA LYS A 124 26.66 4.64 -13.91
C LYS A 124 26.55 4.49 -15.42
N ASP A 125 25.74 3.55 -15.89
CA ASP A 125 25.50 3.32 -17.33
C ASP A 125 24.88 4.55 -18.00
N LEU A 126 23.91 5.22 -17.35
CA LEU A 126 23.35 6.48 -17.83
C LEU A 126 24.42 7.58 -17.90
N ALA A 127 25.21 7.77 -16.84
CA ALA A 127 26.23 8.82 -16.79
C ALA A 127 27.32 8.60 -17.86
N GLU A 128 27.77 7.36 -18.05
CA GLU A 128 28.73 6.99 -19.10
C GLU A 128 28.15 7.15 -20.50
N PHE A 129 26.86 6.83 -20.69
CA PHE A 129 26.18 7.07 -21.97
C PHE A 129 26.07 8.56 -22.29
N LEU A 130 25.73 9.40 -21.30
CA LEU A 130 25.71 10.86 -21.47
C LEU A 130 27.10 11.42 -21.72
N GLN A 131 28.14 10.85 -21.11
CA GLN A 131 29.53 11.22 -21.37
C GLN A 131 29.98 10.84 -22.79
N ALA A 132 29.50 9.70 -23.31
CA ALA A 132 29.69 9.32 -24.71
C ALA A 132 28.95 10.28 -25.65
N ALA A 133 27.70 10.65 -25.33
CA ALA A 133 26.94 11.64 -26.09
C ALA A 133 27.62 13.02 -26.09
N PHE A 134 28.15 13.47 -24.96
CA PHE A 134 28.94 14.70 -24.89
C PHE A 134 30.15 14.69 -25.84
N LYS A 135 30.79 13.53 -26.05
CA LYS A 135 31.93 13.41 -26.98
C LYS A 135 31.50 13.32 -28.44
N ALA A 136 30.42 12.60 -28.71
CA ALA A 136 29.98 12.25 -30.06
C ALA A 136 29.07 13.32 -30.71
N ILE A 137 28.14 13.85 -29.93
CA ILE A 137 27.05 14.73 -30.36
C ILE A 137 26.86 15.90 -29.36
N PRO A 138 27.92 16.68 -29.06
CA PRO A 138 27.91 17.72 -28.02
C PRO A 138 26.84 18.80 -28.21
N ASP A 139 26.41 19.03 -29.45
CA ASP A 139 25.47 20.10 -29.80
C ASP A 139 24.00 19.71 -29.59
N ASN A 140 23.70 18.40 -29.54
CA ASN A 140 22.33 17.90 -29.39
C ASN A 140 21.77 18.23 -28.01
N GLU A 141 20.52 18.66 -27.98
CA GLU A 141 19.72 18.75 -26.76
C GLU A 141 19.06 17.40 -26.48
N LEU A 142 19.37 16.82 -25.32
CA LEU A 142 18.86 15.52 -24.89
C LEU A 142 17.78 15.67 -23.82
N SER A 143 16.65 15.03 -24.04
CA SER A 143 15.54 14.95 -23.09
C SER A 143 15.50 13.58 -22.42
N ILE A 144 15.78 13.56 -21.12
CA ILE A 144 15.66 12.36 -20.28
C ILE A 144 14.23 12.29 -19.75
N ILE A 145 13.47 11.26 -20.13
CA ILE A 145 12.06 11.08 -19.77
C ILE A 145 11.93 9.80 -18.95
N ASN A 146 11.60 9.95 -17.66
CA ASN A 146 11.47 8.82 -16.76
C ASN A 146 10.06 8.19 -16.81
N THR A 147 9.98 6.89 -16.56
CA THR A 147 8.76 6.09 -16.49
C THR A 147 8.53 5.43 -15.13
N ASP A 148 9.40 5.68 -14.15
CA ASP A 148 9.24 5.19 -12.79
C ASP A 148 8.27 6.05 -11.98
N ASN A 149 7.43 5.37 -11.18
CA ASN A 149 6.41 5.97 -10.31
C ASN A 149 7.04 6.59 -9.05
N PHE A 150 7.89 7.60 -9.25
CA PHE A 150 8.64 8.31 -8.22
C PHE A 150 8.44 9.83 -8.41
N PRO A 151 8.17 10.63 -7.37
CA PRO A 151 7.99 12.07 -7.51
C PRO A 151 9.33 12.79 -7.75
N ASN A 152 9.33 13.86 -8.56
CA ASN A 152 10.54 14.63 -8.91
C ASN A 152 11.67 13.74 -9.47
N ASN A 153 11.29 12.77 -10.30
CA ASN A 153 12.16 11.70 -10.72
C ASN A 153 13.26 12.16 -11.69
N GLY A 154 13.04 13.21 -12.49
CA GLY A 154 14.06 13.83 -13.32
C GLY A 154 15.13 14.51 -12.47
N ASP A 155 14.73 15.34 -11.52
CA ASP A 155 15.62 16.00 -10.57
C ASP A 155 16.44 14.98 -9.76
N HIS A 156 15.78 13.92 -9.30
CA HIS A 156 16.43 12.85 -8.55
C HIS A 156 17.47 12.11 -9.40
N ILE A 157 17.18 11.77 -10.66
CA ILE A 157 18.15 11.15 -11.57
C ILE A 157 19.35 12.08 -11.78
N LYS A 158 19.12 13.37 -12.06
CA LYS A 158 20.20 14.36 -12.24
C LYS A 158 21.11 14.39 -11.02
N LYS A 159 20.52 14.43 -9.82
CA LYS A 159 21.25 14.38 -8.55
C LYS A 159 22.11 13.11 -8.45
N LEU A 160 21.55 11.93 -8.72
CA LEU A 160 22.28 10.66 -8.63
C LEU A 160 23.46 10.59 -9.61
N VAL A 161 23.31 11.13 -10.82
CA VAL A 161 24.41 11.24 -11.80
C VAL A 161 25.53 12.15 -11.28
N LEU A 162 25.17 13.32 -10.74
CA LEU A 162 26.11 14.29 -10.20
C LEU A 162 26.82 13.79 -8.92
N GLU A 163 26.25 12.83 -8.20
CA GLU A 163 26.84 12.23 -7.00
C GLU A 163 27.98 11.23 -7.30
N LEU A 164 28.11 10.76 -8.55
CA LEU A 164 29.15 9.82 -8.94
C LEU A 164 30.56 10.43 -8.79
N ASP A 165 31.50 9.68 -8.22
CA ASP A 165 32.83 10.19 -7.86
C ASP A 165 33.60 10.80 -9.03
N TRP A 166 33.55 10.16 -10.20
CA TRP A 166 34.23 10.69 -11.39
C TRP A 166 33.53 11.92 -11.99
N VAL A 167 32.22 12.09 -11.78
CA VAL A 167 31.48 13.28 -12.25
C VAL A 167 31.79 14.49 -11.37
N LYS A 168 32.02 14.26 -10.07
CA LYS A 168 32.40 15.29 -9.10
C LYS A 168 33.83 15.82 -9.30
N SER A 169 34.71 15.06 -9.97
CA SER A 169 36.09 15.48 -10.16
C SER A 169 36.19 16.77 -10.98
N ASP A 170 37.28 17.52 -10.76
CA ASP A 170 37.53 18.78 -11.48
C ASP A 170 37.69 18.56 -13.00
N ASP A 171 38.23 17.40 -13.39
CA ASP A 171 38.38 16.98 -14.80
C ASP A 171 37.03 16.86 -15.52
N SER A 172 35.93 16.63 -14.79
CA SER A 172 34.57 16.49 -15.34
C SER A 172 33.79 17.81 -15.38
N SER A 173 34.44 18.96 -15.15
CA SER A 173 33.79 20.29 -15.17
C SER A 173 33.07 20.59 -16.50
N ALA A 174 33.69 20.28 -17.64
CA ALA A 174 33.07 20.48 -18.95
C ALA A 174 31.85 19.58 -19.17
N PHE A 175 31.92 18.33 -18.70
CA PHE A 175 30.79 17.40 -18.76
C PHE A 175 29.62 17.86 -17.87
N ARG A 176 29.91 18.36 -16.67
CA ARG A 176 28.88 18.98 -15.80
C ARG A 176 28.21 20.17 -16.49
N GLY A 177 28.97 21.03 -17.16
CA GLY A 177 28.44 22.13 -17.97
C GLY A 177 27.53 21.65 -19.12
N TYR A 178 27.89 20.54 -19.78
CA TYR A 178 27.03 19.88 -20.77
C TYR A 178 25.72 19.37 -20.15
N LEU A 179 25.77 18.69 -19.01
CA LEU A 179 24.57 18.22 -18.31
C LEU A 179 23.62 19.36 -17.91
N ASP A 180 24.15 20.54 -17.61
CA ASP A 180 23.34 21.70 -17.23
C ASP A 180 22.75 22.45 -18.42
N SER A 181 23.43 22.48 -19.56
CA SER A 181 23.06 23.30 -20.71
C SER A 181 22.38 22.53 -21.86
N LYS A 182 22.64 21.22 -21.98
CA LYS A 182 22.19 20.40 -23.11
C LYS A 182 21.37 19.19 -22.72
N VAL A 183 21.31 18.83 -21.44
CA VAL A 183 20.56 17.67 -20.97
C VAL A 183 19.41 18.10 -20.06
N HIS A 184 18.19 17.84 -20.51
CA HIS A 184 16.96 18.17 -19.80
C HIS A 184 16.43 16.93 -19.09
N PHE A 185 16.53 16.92 -17.76
CA PHE A 185 15.98 15.86 -16.92
C PHE A 185 14.53 16.19 -16.58
N HIS A 186 13.59 15.66 -17.37
CA HIS A 186 12.18 15.96 -17.20
C HIS A 186 11.59 15.18 -16.04
N ASN A 187 10.93 15.89 -15.13
CA ASN A 187 10.07 15.28 -14.12
C ASN A 187 8.81 14.74 -14.80
N THR A 188 8.39 13.53 -14.43
CA THR A 188 7.20 12.90 -15.01
C THR A 188 6.26 12.37 -13.93
N MET A 189 4.97 12.35 -14.25
CA MET A 189 3.96 11.55 -13.58
C MET A 189 3.49 10.48 -14.56
N VAL A 190 3.38 9.23 -14.10
CA VAL A 190 2.98 8.08 -14.91
C VAL A 190 1.79 7.35 -14.30
N ASP A 191 0.83 6.95 -15.14
CA ASP A 191 -0.32 6.18 -14.70
C ASP A 191 -0.90 5.30 -15.80
N ARG A 192 -0.64 4.00 -15.74
CA ARG A 192 -1.29 2.96 -16.54
C ARG A 192 -1.04 1.64 -15.86
N ILE A 193 -2.09 0.89 -15.58
CA ILE A 193 -1.95 -0.41 -14.96
C ILE A 193 -1.43 -1.39 -16.01
N THR A 194 -0.31 -2.03 -15.69
CA THR A 194 0.33 -3.02 -16.55
C THR A 194 0.52 -4.34 -15.82
N ASN A 195 0.06 -5.41 -16.44
CA ASN A 195 0.34 -6.80 -16.12
C ASN A 195 1.03 -7.47 -17.32
N HIS A 196 0.96 -8.79 -17.43
CA HIS A 196 1.53 -9.55 -18.53
C HIS A 196 0.54 -10.59 -19.05
N ARG A 197 0.73 -11.03 -20.29
CA ARG A 197 -0.07 -12.09 -20.91
C ARG A 197 0.05 -13.37 -20.08
N ALA A 198 -1.07 -14.06 -19.91
CA ALA A 198 -1.07 -15.36 -19.23
C ALA A 198 -0.16 -16.35 -19.97
N GLY A 199 0.80 -16.93 -19.26
CA GLY A 199 1.79 -17.86 -19.83
C GLY A 199 2.98 -17.20 -20.54
N ASP A 200 2.96 -15.88 -20.77
CA ASP A 200 4.07 -15.14 -21.39
C ASP A 200 4.32 -13.79 -20.70
N SER A 201 5.30 -13.78 -19.81
CA SER A 201 5.71 -12.57 -19.07
C SER A 201 6.35 -11.47 -19.93
N LEU A 202 6.74 -11.77 -21.18
CA LEU A 202 7.39 -10.82 -22.06
C LEU A 202 6.39 -9.92 -22.78
N VAL A 203 5.13 -10.32 -22.93
CA VAL A 203 4.09 -9.49 -23.53
C VAL A 203 3.38 -8.68 -22.44
N PRO A 204 3.51 -7.34 -22.43
CA PRO A 204 2.74 -6.50 -21.52
C PRO A 204 1.25 -6.65 -21.80
N LEU A 205 0.45 -6.82 -20.75
CA LEU A 205 -1.00 -6.75 -20.78
C LEU A 205 -1.43 -5.48 -20.06
N THR A 206 -2.30 -4.68 -20.63
CA THR A 206 -2.67 -3.38 -20.07
C THR A 206 -4.18 -3.17 -20.08
N GLU A 207 -4.64 -2.30 -19.18
CA GLU A 207 -5.96 -1.68 -19.30
C GLU A 207 -6.01 -0.76 -20.54
N PRO A 208 -7.21 -0.35 -20.99
CA PRO A 208 -7.36 0.71 -21.97
C PRO A 208 -6.60 1.97 -21.54
N LEU A 209 -6.10 2.72 -22.51
CA LEU A 209 -5.27 3.88 -22.24
C LEU A 209 -6.04 4.92 -21.39
N PRO A 210 -5.56 5.28 -20.18
CA PRO A 210 -6.23 6.26 -19.35
C PRO A 210 -6.10 7.68 -19.93
N ALA A 211 -6.95 8.60 -19.47
CA ALA A 211 -6.96 9.98 -19.97
C ALA A 211 -5.60 10.68 -19.77
N LYS A 212 -4.87 10.28 -18.73
CA LYS A 212 -3.54 10.80 -18.38
C LYS A 212 -2.62 9.61 -18.09
N ALA A 213 -1.96 9.12 -19.13
CA ALA A 213 -1.00 8.01 -19.02
C ALA A 213 0.39 8.50 -18.62
N ILE A 214 0.82 9.65 -19.14
CA ILE A 214 2.07 10.30 -18.77
C ILE A 214 1.90 11.82 -18.83
N ALA A 215 2.33 12.50 -17.77
CA ALA A 215 2.54 13.94 -17.76
C ALA A 215 4.04 14.24 -17.67
N ILE A 216 4.54 15.13 -18.53
CA ILE A 216 5.96 15.46 -18.65
C ILE A 216 6.13 16.94 -18.38
N GLU A 217 6.94 17.28 -17.39
CA GLU A 217 7.35 18.65 -17.10
C GLU A 217 8.41 19.11 -18.11
N ASP A 218 8.12 20.18 -18.85
CA ASP A 218 9.01 20.80 -19.82
C ASP A 218 9.07 22.32 -19.62
N LEU A 219 9.77 22.74 -18.56
CA LEU A 219 9.92 24.15 -18.20
C LEU A 219 10.77 24.94 -19.19
N ASN A 220 11.62 24.26 -19.97
CA ASN A 220 12.58 24.87 -20.88
C ASN A 220 12.12 24.84 -22.35
N GLY A 221 10.99 24.19 -22.65
CA GLY A 221 10.51 24.04 -24.03
C GLY A 221 11.41 23.15 -24.89
N ALA A 222 12.08 22.16 -24.29
CA ALA A 222 12.98 21.25 -25.01
C ALA A 222 12.22 20.22 -25.88
N LEU A 223 10.94 19.99 -25.57
CA LEU A 223 10.10 19.01 -26.24
C LEU A 223 9.23 19.65 -27.33
N ASP A 224 8.85 18.84 -28.32
CA ASP A 224 7.79 19.22 -29.27
C ASP A 224 6.42 19.05 -28.59
N ALA A 225 6.05 20.04 -27.76
CA ALA A 225 4.84 20.00 -26.96
C ALA A 225 3.58 19.90 -27.82
N GLU A 226 3.56 20.51 -29.01
CA GLU A 226 2.41 20.45 -29.92
C GLU A 226 2.16 19.05 -30.46
N ARG A 227 3.21 18.32 -30.86
CA ARG A 227 3.06 16.94 -31.30
C ARG A 227 2.76 16.00 -30.14
N LEU A 228 3.45 16.17 -29.01
CA LEU A 228 3.22 15.33 -27.83
C LEU A 228 1.78 15.40 -27.32
N ARG A 229 1.19 16.60 -27.24
CA ARG A 229 -0.20 16.80 -26.80
C ARG A 229 -1.25 16.18 -27.72
N LYS A 230 -0.91 15.84 -28.96
CA LYS A 230 -1.81 15.13 -29.89
C LYS A 230 -1.81 13.63 -29.65
N ILE A 231 -0.85 13.10 -28.90
CA ILE A 231 -0.78 11.67 -28.58
C ILE A 231 -1.72 11.43 -27.39
N PRO A 232 -2.72 10.53 -27.53
CA PRO A 232 -3.63 10.21 -26.44
C PRO A 232 -2.88 9.84 -25.15
N GLY A 233 -3.38 10.31 -24.00
CA GLY A 233 -2.79 10.04 -22.69
C GLY A 233 -1.49 10.81 -22.38
N VAL A 234 -0.92 11.59 -23.32
CA VAL A 234 0.30 12.37 -23.10
C VAL A 234 -0.02 13.83 -22.79
N HIS A 235 0.56 14.32 -21.71
CA HIS A 235 0.37 15.70 -21.24
C HIS A 235 1.73 16.37 -21.07
N VAL A 236 1.88 17.60 -21.56
CA VAL A 236 3.10 18.40 -21.40
C VAL A 236 2.79 19.61 -20.52
N ARG A 237 3.46 19.70 -19.37
CA ARG A 237 3.34 20.76 -18.38
C ARG A 237 4.47 21.77 -18.56
N THR A 238 4.10 23.03 -18.72
CA THR A 238 5.08 24.11 -18.95
C THR A 238 5.30 24.94 -17.68
N ASN A 239 4.57 24.63 -16.60
CA ASN A 239 4.72 25.24 -15.29
C ASN A 239 4.82 24.17 -14.20
N LYS A 240 5.73 24.38 -13.24
CA LYS A 240 5.98 23.49 -12.10
C LYS A 240 4.74 23.22 -11.24
N SER A 241 3.84 24.20 -11.13
CA SER A 241 2.58 24.02 -10.40
C SER A 241 1.65 23.00 -11.06
N GLU A 242 1.72 22.80 -12.38
CA GLU A 242 0.85 21.84 -13.07
C GLU A 242 1.28 20.39 -12.80
N ILE A 243 2.58 20.08 -12.85
CA ILE A 243 3.06 18.71 -12.55
C ILE A 243 2.89 18.38 -11.07
N ALA A 244 2.95 19.38 -10.18
CA ALA A 244 2.65 19.20 -8.76
C ALA A 244 1.20 18.72 -8.53
N LYS A 245 0.23 19.26 -9.28
CA LYS A 245 -1.17 18.80 -9.26
C LYS A 245 -1.29 17.36 -9.78
N ASP A 246 -0.58 17.03 -10.85
CA ASP A 246 -0.52 15.65 -11.37
C ASP A 246 0.02 14.67 -10.32
N TYR A 247 1.03 15.08 -9.54
CA TYR A 247 1.55 14.30 -8.42
C TYR A 247 0.53 14.12 -7.30
N LEU A 248 -0.20 15.16 -6.92
CA LEU A 248 -1.26 15.05 -5.91
C LEU A 248 -2.36 14.08 -6.36
N LEU A 249 -2.85 14.20 -7.60
CA LEU A 249 -3.85 13.29 -8.16
C LEU A 249 -3.34 11.84 -8.22
N LYS A 250 -2.09 11.62 -8.61
CA LYS A 250 -1.56 10.25 -8.71
C LYS A 250 -1.24 9.64 -7.34
N PHE A 251 -0.50 10.34 -6.50
CA PHE A 251 0.03 9.80 -5.25
C PHE A 251 -0.96 9.90 -4.09
N SER A 252 -1.62 11.04 -3.92
CA SER A 252 -2.54 11.32 -2.82
C SER A 252 -3.99 10.91 -3.09
N LEU A 253 -4.36 10.65 -4.36
CA LEU A 253 -5.67 10.11 -4.71
C LEU A 253 -5.57 8.69 -5.26
N GLY A 254 -5.15 8.49 -6.52
CA GLY A 254 -5.22 7.16 -7.16
C GLY A 254 -4.45 6.08 -6.39
N ASN A 255 -3.20 6.35 -6.02
CA ASN A 255 -2.38 5.40 -5.27
C ASN A 255 -2.83 5.26 -3.81
N ALA A 256 -3.34 6.33 -3.19
CA ALA A 256 -3.81 6.35 -1.81
C ALA A 256 -5.08 5.52 -1.63
N VAL A 257 -6.11 5.75 -2.44
CA VAL A 257 -7.35 4.97 -2.44
C VAL A 257 -7.07 3.50 -2.75
N ASN A 258 -6.18 3.23 -3.72
CA ASN A 258 -5.75 1.86 -3.98
C ASN A 258 -5.09 1.22 -2.75
N SER A 259 -4.18 1.92 -2.07
CA SER A 259 -3.55 1.44 -0.84
C SER A 259 -4.57 1.20 0.28
N ALA A 260 -5.54 2.08 0.47
CA ALA A 260 -6.62 1.91 1.44
C ALA A 260 -7.47 0.64 1.19
N MET A 261 -7.57 0.21 -0.07
CA MET A 261 -8.35 -0.95 -0.51
C MET A 261 -7.56 -2.27 -0.50
N VAL A 262 -6.35 -2.32 -1.06
CA VAL A 262 -5.66 -3.58 -1.36
C VAL A 262 -5.27 -4.37 -0.11
N TYR A 263 -4.94 -3.71 1.00
CA TYR A 263 -4.64 -4.40 2.26
C TYR A 263 -5.88 -5.11 2.83
N LEU A 264 -7.04 -4.45 2.76
CA LEU A 264 -8.31 -5.03 3.17
C LEU A 264 -8.64 -6.25 2.31
N LEU A 265 -8.57 -6.10 0.99
CA LEU A 265 -8.80 -7.21 0.05
C LEU A 265 -7.84 -8.39 0.29
N ALA A 266 -6.55 -8.13 0.50
CA ALA A 266 -5.56 -9.17 0.79
C ALA A 266 -5.92 -9.95 2.07
N LEU A 267 -6.25 -9.24 3.16
CA LEU A 267 -6.66 -9.85 4.43
C LEU A 267 -7.99 -10.62 4.31
N SER A 268 -8.89 -10.15 3.45
CA SER A 268 -10.18 -10.78 3.14
C SER A 268 -10.11 -11.83 2.03
N ARG A 269 -8.91 -12.38 1.77
CA ARG A 269 -8.67 -13.48 0.83
C ARG A 269 -9.10 -13.19 -0.61
N GLN A 270 -8.97 -11.95 -1.06
CA GLN A 270 -9.15 -11.57 -2.45
C GLN A 270 -7.78 -11.43 -3.12
N ARG A 271 -7.59 -12.12 -4.24
CA ARG A 271 -6.31 -12.14 -4.96
C ARG A 271 -6.08 -10.88 -5.77
N THR A 272 -7.10 -10.34 -6.42
CA THR A 272 -6.94 -9.22 -7.35
C THR A 272 -7.75 -7.99 -6.95
N ALA A 273 -7.20 -6.80 -7.23
CA ALA A 273 -7.79 -5.52 -6.80
C ALA A 273 -9.22 -5.33 -7.32
N ASN A 274 -9.51 -5.77 -8.55
CA ASN A 274 -10.82 -5.66 -9.17
C ASN A 274 -11.92 -6.50 -8.50
N GLN A 275 -11.58 -7.40 -7.58
CA GLN A 275 -12.56 -8.16 -6.81
C GLN A 275 -13.29 -7.32 -5.76
N PHE A 276 -12.84 -6.10 -5.48
CA PHE A 276 -13.54 -5.20 -4.56
C PHE A 276 -14.99 -4.91 -4.96
N GLN A 277 -15.32 -5.02 -6.26
CA GLN A 277 -16.70 -4.87 -6.76
C GLN A 277 -17.69 -5.87 -6.14
N LYS A 278 -17.20 -6.98 -5.58
CA LYS A 278 -18.03 -7.95 -4.84
C LYS A 278 -18.45 -7.45 -3.45
N PHE A 279 -17.88 -6.34 -3.00
CA PHE A 279 -18.04 -5.79 -1.65
C PHE A 279 -18.52 -4.33 -1.75
N PRO A 280 -19.84 -4.08 -1.83
CA PRO A 280 -20.39 -2.72 -1.88
C PRO A 280 -19.87 -1.83 -0.76
N ILE A 281 -19.68 -2.42 0.43
CA ILE A 281 -19.13 -1.74 1.60
C ILE A 281 -17.72 -1.15 1.39
N ILE A 282 -16.89 -1.78 0.55
CA ILE A 282 -15.57 -1.22 0.23
C ILE A 282 -15.74 0.04 -0.61
N SER A 283 -16.71 0.09 -1.52
CA SER A 283 -16.96 1.31 -2.30
C SER A 283 -17.43 2.46 -1.40
N GLU A 284 -18.36 2.19 -0.48
CA GLU A 284 -18.84 3.17 0.50
C GLU A 284 -17.71 3.71 1.38
N TYR A 285 -16.82 2.83 1.84
CA TYR A 285 -15.61 3.20 2.58
C TYR A 285 -14.68 4.12 1.78
N LEU A 286 -14.39 3.77 0.53
CA LEU A 286 -13.48 4.56 -0.31
C LEU A 286 -14.07 5.93 -0.65
N ASP A 287 -15.37 6.00 -0.88
CA ASP A 287 -16.09 7.25 -1.10
C ASP A 287 -16.03 8.13 0.14
N ALA A 288 -16.26 7.56 1.33
CA ALA A 288 -16.16 8.32 2.59
C ALA A 288 -14.72 8.78 2.89
N LEU A 289 -13.72 7.95 2.63
CA LEU A 289 -12.30 8.32 2.74
C LEU A 289 -11.95 9.46 1.75
N PHE A 290 -12.47 9.37 0.52
CA PHE A 290 -12.27 10.40 -0.49
C PHE A 290 -12.85 11.74 -0.04
N GLU A 291 -14.12 11.78 0.38
CA GLU A 291 -14.79 13.03 0.79
C GLU A 291 -14.19 13.63 2.07
N LYS A 292 -13.81 12.81 3.05
CA LYS A 292 -13.43 13.31 4.39
C LYS A 292 -11.95 13.68 4.51
N ASP A 293 -11.05 12.99 3.81
CA ASP A 293 -9.61 13.18 3.98
C ASP A 293 -8.90 13.56 2.69
N ILE A 294 -9.20 12.87 1.58
CA ILE A 294 -8.39 13.04 0.36
C ILE A 294 -8.79 14.29 -0.42
N LEU A 295 -10.08 14.52 -0.66
CA LEU A 295 -10.55 15.68 -1.42
C LEU A 295 -10.15 17.01 -0.77
N PRO A 296 -10.31 17.22 0.56
CA PRO A 296 -9.81 18.43 1.21
C PRO A 296 -8.31 18.66 1.00
N ALA A 297 -7.50 17.60 1.02
CA ALA A 297 -6.05 17.70 0.81
C ALA A 297 -5.70 18.08 -0.63
N LEU A 298 -6.47 17.58 -1.61
CA LEU A 298 -6.29 17.96 -3.01
C LEU A 298 -6.66 19.44 -3.23
N ILE A 299 -7.76 19.91 -2.64
CA ILE A 299 -8.19 21.31 -2.73
C ILE A 299 -7.16 22.23 -2.07
N ALA A 300 -6.66 21.85 -0.88
CA ALA A 300 -5.58 22.57 -0.19
C ALA A 300 -4.29 22.61 -1.02
N GLY A 301 -4.05 21.59 -1.86
CA GLY A 301 -2.94 21.53 -2.83
C GLY A 301 -3.25 22.15 -4.20
N ASP A 302 -4.21 23.06 -4.29
CA ASP A 302 -4.62 23.78 -5.52
C ASP A 302 -5.14 22.90 -6.68
N VAL A 303 -5.57 21.67 -6.39
CA VAL A 303 -6.30 20.84 -7.36
C VAL A 303 -7.77 21.25 -7.35
N ALA A 304 -8.33 21.52 -8.53
CA ALA A 304 -9.75 21.86 -8.63
C ALA A 304 -10.63 20.67 -8.19
N GLU A 305 -11.66 20.94 -7.39
CA GLU A 305 -12.56 19.89 -6.90
C GLU A 305 -13.15 19.03 -8.05
N GLN A 306 -13.57 19.66 -9.14
CA GLN A 306 -14.09 18.96 -10.30
C GLN A 306 -13.05 18.02 -10.92
N GLU A 307 -11.79 18.44 -11.00
CA GLU A 307 -10.69 17.61 -11.52
C GLU A 307 -10.44 16.41 -10.60
N ALA A 308 -10.40 16.63 -9.28
CA ALA A 308 -10.25 15.56 -8.29
C ALA A 308 -11.38 14.53 -8.37
N ARG A 309 -12.63 14.98 -8.44
CA ARG A 309 -13.82 14.11 -8.56
C ARG A 309 -13.83 13.33 -9.87
N GLN A 310 -13.46 13.98 -10.98
CA GLN A 310 -13.36 13.31 -12.28
C GLN A 310 -12.28 12.23 -12.26
N PHE A 311 -11.10 12.52 -11.70
CA PHE A 311 -10.02 11.54 -11.56
C PHE A 311 -10.44 10.36 -10.66
N TYR A 312 -11.13 10.63 -9.55
CA TYR A 312 -11.64 9.58 -8.66
C TYR A 312 -12.67 8.68 -9.37
N ALA A 313 -13.60 9.27 -10.13
CA ALA A 313 -14.58 8.52 -10.90
C ALA A 313 -13.92 7.64 -11.99
N GLU A 314 -12.95 8.19 -12.73
CA GLU A 314 -12.15 7.43 -13.71
C GLU A 314 -11.40 6.28 -13.03
N TRP A 315 -10.77 6.55 -11.89
CA TRP A 315 -10.05 5.54 -11.11
C TRP A 315 -10.97 4.39 -10.67
N LEU A 316 -12.18 4.69 -10.19
CA LEU A 316 -13.16 3.67 -9.79
C LEU A 316 -13.57 2.78 -10.96
N VAL A 317 -13.81 3.35 -12.14
CA VAL A 317 -14.14 2.57 -13.35
C VAL A 317 -12.99 1.64 -13.71
N ARG A 318 -11.75 2.15 -13.71
CA ARG A 318 -10.54 1.37 -14.01
C ARG A 318 -10.33 0.23 -13.02
N MET A 319 -10.52 0.48 -11.72
CA MET A 319 -10.36 -0.59 -10.72
C MET A 319 -11.45 -1.64 -10.82
N LYS A 320 -12.64 -1.29 -11.31
CA LYS A 320 -13.77 -2.24 -11.50
C LYS A 320 -13.63 -3.10 -12.77
N HIS A 321 -12.54 -2.98 -13.51
CA HIS A 321 -12.33 -3.74 -14.74
C HIS A 321 -12.49 -5.26 -14.50
N PRO A 322 -13.48 -5.94 -15.12
CA PRO A 322 -13.85 -7.30 -14.74
C PRO A 322 -12.77 -8.34 -15.06
N HIS A 323 -11.98 -8.09 -16.11
CA HIS A 323 -10.95 -9.03 -16.59
C HIS A 323 -9.51 -8.59 -16.28
N PHE A 324 -9.32 -7.49 -15.55
CA PHE A 324 -7.99 -6.92 -15.33
C PHE A 324 -7.87 -6.37 -13.92
N GLY A 325 -6.97 -6.96 -13.13
CA GLY A 325 -6.69 -6.55 -11.77
C GLY A 325 -5.30 -6.98 -11.38
N LEU A 326 -4.61 -6.15 -10.62
CA LEU A 326 -3.30 -6.48 -10.07
C LEU A 326 -3.45 -7.37 -8.83
N ASP A 327 -2.44 -8.21 -8.59
CA ASP A 327 -2.37 -9.06 -7.41
C ASP A 327 -2.23 -8.21 -6.14
N ASN A 328 -3.17 -8.35 -5.19
CA ASN A 328 -3.23 -7.54 -3.98
C ASN A 328 -1.99 -7.74 -3.09
N PHE A 329 -1.38 -8.92 -3.08
CA PHE A 329 -0.19 -9.18 -2.27
C PHE A 329 1.04 -8.53 -2.89
N TRP A 330 1.18 -8.57 -4.21
CA TRP A 330 2.22 -7.83 -4.92
C TRP A 330 2.07 -6.30 -4.73
N VAL A 331 0.84 -5.78 -4.87
CA VAL A 331 0.56 -4.35 -4.68
C VAL A 331 0.63 -3.93 -3.21
N SER A 332 0.63 -4.86 -2.26
CA SER A 332 0.75 -4.53 -0.83
C SER A 332 2.21 -4.38 -0.35
N GLN A 333 3.21 -4.81 -1.13
CA GLN A 333 4.62 -4.76 -0.70
C GLN A 333 5.12 -3.34 -0.43
N ASN A 334 6.11 -3.19 0.47
CA ASN A 334 6.54 -1.90 1.02
C ASN A 334 5.40 -1.13 1.68
N ALA A 335 4.57 -1.84 2.45
CA ALA A 335 3.29 -1.30 2.92
C ALA A 335 3.44 0.00 3.70
N LEU A 336 4.44 0.04 4.58
CA LEU A 336 4.67 1.17 5.45
C LEU A 336 5.06 2.43 4.65
N LEU A 337 6.00 2.30 3.70
CA LEU A 337 6.35 3.36 2.78
C LEU A 337 5.13 3.87 2.01
N ARG A 338 4.25 2.97 1.53
CA ARG A 338 3.03 3.34 0.79
C ARG A 338 2.03 4.08 1.66
N VAL A 339 1.80 3.66 2.90
CA VAL A 339 0.94 4.39 3.84
C VAL A 339 1.46 5.83 4.00
N TYR A 340 2.78 6.00 4.11
CA TYR A 340 3.38 7.30 4.36
C TYR A 340 3.31 8.24 3.16
N VAL A 341 3.76 7.78 2.00
CA VAL A 341 3.83 8.64 0.79
C VAL A 341 2.49 8.82 0.09
N ARG A 342 1.44 8.06 0.48
CA ARG A 342 0.12 8.10 -0.17
C ARG A 342 -0.98 8.57 0.77
N LEU A 343 -1.18 7.89 1.90
CA LEU A 343 -2.28 8.18 2.84
C LEU A 343 -1.92 9.34 3.76
N LEU A 344 -0.78 9.27 4.46
CA LEU A 344 -0.38 10.31 5.41
C LEU A 344 0.01 11.62 4.72
N ASN A 345 0.35 11.60 3.43
CA ASN A 345 0.56 12.84 2.69
C ASN A 345 -0.68 13.73 2.72
N SER A 346 -1.88 13.16 2.55
CA SER A 346 -3.14 13.91 2.63
C SER A 346 -3.42 14.42 4.05
N VAL A 347 -3.09 13.61 5.07
CA VAL A 347 -3.17 14.05 6.48
C VAL A 347 -2.27 15.26 6.73
N ASN A 348 -1.00 15.19 6.31
CA ASN A 348 -0.02 16.26 6.53
C ASN A 348 -0.42 17.55 5.82
N ILE A 349 -0.94 17.44 4.58
CA ILE A 349 -1.47 18.59 3.85
C ILE A 349 -2.64 19.20 4.62
N ASN A 350 -3.64 18.42 5.03
CA ASN A 350 -4.80 18.96 5.73
C ASN A 350 -4.43 19.59 7.09
N VAL A 351 -3.61 18.92 7.91
CA VAL A 351 -3.17 19.46 9.20
C VAL A 351 -2.40 20.78 9.05
N SER A 352 -1.65 20.95 7.95
CA SER A 352 -0.93 22.21 7.70
C SER A 352 -1.81 23.35 7.18
N HIS A 353 -3.01 23.06 6.65
CA HIS A 353 -3.91 24.04 6.04
C HIS A 353 -5.14 24.36 6.90
N ASP A 354 -5.58 23.42 7.75
CA ASP A 354 -6.72 23.57 8.65
C ASP A 354 -6.38 23.04 10.04
N GLU A 355 -6.25 23.93 11.02
CA GLU A 355 -5.97 23.60 12.42
C GLU A 355 -7.08 22.77 13.07
N ASN A 356 -8.31 22.84 12.54
CA ASN A 356 -9.47 22.08 13.02
C ASN A 356 -9.58 20.71 12.37
N TYR A 357 -8.81 20.44 11.32
CA TYR A 357 -8.83 19.14 10.66
C TYR A 357 -8.41 18.04 11.63
N ARG A 358 -9.18 16.96 11.64
CA ARG A 358 -8.84 15.71 12.31
C ARG A 358 -8.97 14.59 11.29
N PRO A 359 -7.95 13.73 11.13
CA PRO A 359 -8.06 12.58 10.25
C PRO A 359 -9.31 11.76 10.57
N SER A 360 -10.04 11.36 9.54
CA SER A 360 -11.26 10.60 9.75
C SER A 360 -10.94 9.19 10.25
N LYS A 361 -11.95 8.55 10.83
CA LYS A 361 -11.90 7.12 11.15
C LYS A 361 -11.66 6.22 9.93
N PHE A 362 -11.95 6.68 8.72
CA PHE A 362 -11.66 5.94 7.48
C PHE A 362 -10.17 5.98 7.17
N MET A 363 -9.52 7.13 7.35
CA MET A 363 -8.06 7.23 7.30
C MET A 363 -7.42 6.37 8.39
N ALA A 364 -7.97 6.39 9.61
CA ALA A 364 -7.47 5.57 10.71
C ALA A 364 -7.62 4.08 10.41
N PHE A 365 -8.75 3.66 9.83
CA PHE A 365 -8.98 2.30 9.39
C PHE A 365 -8.01 1.88 8.28
N ALA A 366 -7.81 2.72 7.25
CA ALA A 366 -6.84 2.45 6.18
C ALA A 366 -5.45 2.14 6.72
N THR A 367 -4.97 2.97 7.65
CA THR A 367 -3.68 2.79 8.32
C THR A 367 -3.67 1.54 9.20
N ALA A 368 -4.70 1.31 10.01
CA ALA A 368 -4.79 0.15 10.89
C ALA A 368 -4.80 -1.19 10.12
N VAL A 369 -5.48 -1.25 8.97
CA VAL A 369 -5.49 -2.43 8.09
C VAL A 369 -4.12 -2.69 7.47
N ALA A 370 -3.38 -1.64 7.07
CA ALA A 370 -2.01 -1.79 6.60
C ALA A 370 -1.07 -2.31 7.71
N LEU A 371 -1.23 -1.84 8.95
CA LEU A 371 -0.49 -2.37 10.10
C LEU A 371 -0.88 -3.84 10.38
N ARG A 372 -2.16 -4.19 10.28
CA ARG A 372 -2.63 -5.58 10.40
C ARG A 372 -1.99 -6.49 9.34
N PHE A 373 -1.84 -5.99 8.11
CA PHE A 373 -1.14 -6.70 7.04
C PHE A 373 0.34 -6.94 7.37
N LEU A 374 1.01 -5.95 7.98
CA LEU A 374 2.41 -6.04 8.44
C LEU A 374 2.59 -6.80 9.77
N THR A 375 1.52 -7.37 10.33
CA THR A 375 1.60 -8.11 11.59
C THR A 375 1.90 -9.58 11.32
N PRO A 376 3.04 -10.11 11.79
CA PRO A 376 3.36 -11.53 11.63
C PRO A 376 2.34 -12.45 12.31
N TRP A 377 2.29 -13.70 11.87
CA TRP A 377 1.62 -14.81 12.55
C TRP A 377 2.58 -15.61 13.46
N GLN A 378 3.89 -15.40 13.30
CA GLN A 378 4.94 -16.07 14.06
C GLN A 378 6.05 -15.08 14.43
N PRO A 379 6.83 -15.34 15.51
CA PRO A 379 7.80 -14.37 16.03
C PRO A 379 8.98 -14.12 15.10
N ASP A 380 9.36 -15.14 14.32
CA ASP A 380 10.58 -15.13 13.53
C ASP A 380 10.30 -14.92 12.04
N SER A 381 11.21 -14.18 11.42
CA SER A 381 11.33 -14.09 9.96
C SER A 381 11.71 -15.45 9.35
N LYS A 382 11.60 -15.59 8.03
CA LYS A 382 12.20 -16.74 7.33
C LYS A 382 13.69 -16.83 7.67
N ARG A 383 14.16 -18.02 8.02
CA ARG A 383 15.56 -18.25 8.45
C ARG A 383 16.60 -17.77 7.43
N GLU A 384 16.25 -17.85 6.15
CA GLU A 384 17.12 -17.47 5.03
C GLU A 384 16.97 -15.99 4.60
N ALA A 385 15.96 -15.28 5.11
CA ALA A 385 15.67 -13.88 4.79
C ALA A 385 15.13 -13.16 6.03
N SER A 386 16.00 -12.44 6.74
CA SER A 386 15.72 -11.85 8.07
C SER A 386 14.65 -10.75 8.08
N THR A 387 14.26 -10.24 6.90
CA THR A 387 13.26 -9.18 6.71
C THR A 387 11.92 -9.69 6.17
N VAL A 388 11.84 -10.98 5.79
CA VAL A 388 10.62 -11.60 5.26
C VAL A 388 9.87 -12.32 6.37
N PHE A 389 8.61 -11.96 6.58
CA PHE A 389 7.73 -12.52 7.60
C PHE A 389 6.53 -13.24 6.98
N VAL A 390 5.83 -14.02 7.80
CA VAL A 390 4.58 -14.69 7.41
C VAL A 390 3.43 -14.03 8.16
N GLY A 391 2.48 -13.47 7.42
CA GLY A 391 1.21 -12.97 7.94
C GLY A 391 0.08 -13.99 7.82
N GLN A 392 -1.08 -13.66 8.38
CA GLN A 392 -2.28 -14.49 8.38
C GLN A 392 -3.52 -13.66 8.03
N MET A 393 -4.17 -14.05 6.93
CA MET A 393 -5.47 -13.56 6.47
C MET A 393 -6.58 -13.95 7.44
N ASP A 394 -7.72 -13.27 7.33
CA ASP A 394 -8.91 -13.53 8.13
C ASP A 394 -9.38 -14.99 7.98
N PRO A 395 -10.00 -15.59 9.00
CA PRO A 395 -10.52 -16.95 8.93
C PRO A 395 -11.64 -17.06 7.90
N ILE A 396 -11.79 -18.25 7.29
CA ILE A 396 -12.92 -18.55 6.41
C ILE A 396 -14.16 -18.72 7.30
N GLN A 397 -15.16 -17.85 7.14
CA GLN A 397 -16.46 -18.05 7.78
C GLN A 397 -17.26 -19.13 7.02
N ASN A 398 -18.09 -19.89 7.73
CA ASN A 398 -18.98 -20.90 7.12
C ASN A 398 -19.86 -20.23 6.06
N GLY A 399 -19.70 -20.62 4.79
CA GLY A 399 -20.43 -20.03 3.65
C GLY A 399 -19.54 -19.46 2.53
N ALA A 400 -18.22 -19.41 2.70
CA ALA A 400 -17.33 -18.99 1.62
C ALA A 400 -17.28 -19.99 0.45
N PRO A 401 -17.08 -19.54 -0.81
CA PRO A 401 -17.07 -20.42 -1.97
C PRO A 401 -16.05 -21.57 -1.87
N ILE A 402 -16.46 -22.75 -2.36
CA ILE A 402 -15.68 -24.01 -2.41
C ILE A 402 -14.28 -23.86 -3.06
N PHE A 403 -14.05 -22.81 -3.86
CA PHE A 403 -12.74 -22.51 -4.46
C PHE A 403 -11.61 -22.37 -3.43
N SER A 404 -11.94 -22.07 -2.16
CA SER A 404 -11.00 -21.92 -1.04
C SER A 404 -10.32 -23.22 -0.59
N LEU A 405 -10.66 -24.40 -1.14
CA LEU A 405 -10.06 -25.67 -0.72
C LEU A 405 -9.07 -26.24 -1.75
N THR A 406 -9.03 -25.68 -2.97
CA THR A 406 -8.24 -26.23 -4.07
C THR A 406 -7.08 -25.33 -4.51
N GLU A 407 -7.02 -24.07 -4.07
CA GLU A 407 -6.02 -23.12 -4.54
C GLU A 407 -4.65 -23.40 -3.90
N LYS A 408 -3.65 -23.55 -4.77
CA LYS A 408 -2.26 -23.83 -4.41
C LYS A 408 -1.52 -22.54 -4.09
N THR A 409 -0.48 -22.66 -3.27
CA THR A 409 0.46 -21.56 -3.02
C THR A 409 0.99 -21.00 -4.33
N TRP A 410 0.93 -19.69 -4.52
CA TRP A 410 1.50 -19.01 -5.69
C TRP A 410 2.57 -18.01 -5.28
N ASN A 411 3.53 -17.78 -6.18
CA ASN A 411 4.50 -16.70 -6.06
C ASN A 411 3.89 -15.45 -6.67
N TYR A 412 3.85 -14.35 -5.92
CA TYR A 412 3.36 -13.06 -6.41
C TYR A 412 4.50 -12.04 -6.56
N ASP A 413 5.66 -12.30 -5.96
CA ASP A 413 6.91 -11.54 -6.14
C ASP A 413 8.12 -12.47 -5.99
N THR A 414 9.32 -11.95 -6.18
CA THR A 414 10.60 -12.65 -6.10
C THR A 414 10.81 -13.25 -4.70
N GLY A 415 10.45 -14.53 -4.54
CA GLY A 415 10.62 -15.27 -3.29
C GLY A 415 9.50 -15.07 -2.27
N LEU A 416 8.40 -14.39 -2.64
CA LEU A 416 7.24 -14.18 -1.78
C LEU A 416 6.02 -14.96 -2.26
N THR A 417 5.37 -15.65 -1.34
CA THR A 417 4.23 -16.52 -1.62
C THR A 417 2.99 -16.19 -0.82
N ALA A 418 1.82 -16.54 -1.37
CA ALA A 418 0.54 -16.50 -0.68
C ALA A 418 -0.29 -17.75 -0.97
N ASN A 419 -1.25 -18.05 -0.10
CA ASN A 419 -2.15 -19.18 -0.23
C ASN A 419 -3.52 -18.85 0.39
N LEU A 420 -4.55 -18.67 -0.45
CA LEU A 420 -5.89 -18.31 -0.01
C LEU A 420 -6.59 -19.42 0.79
N SER A 421 -6.20 -20.68 0.62
CA SER A 421 -6.78 -21.81 1.36
C SER A 421 -6.34 -21.81 2.81
N THR A 422 -5.02 -21.72 3.04
CA THR A 422 -4.42 -21.64 4.39
C THR A 422 -4.56 -20.25 5.03
N GLY A 423 -4.72 -19.21 4.21
CA GLY A 423 -4.69 -17.81 4.63
C GLY A 423 -3.29 -17.28 4.95
N LYS A 424 -2.24 -18.03 4.64
CA LYS A 424 -0.86 -17.57 4.87
C LYS A 424 -0.38 -16.74 3.68
N TYR A 425 0.35 -15.68 3.97
CA TYR A 425 1.09 -14.89 3.00
C TYR A 425 2.41 -14.45 3.58
N GLU A 426 3.39 -14.23 2.71
CA GLU A 426 4.67 -13.65 3.08
C GLU A 426 4.63 -12.14 2.85
N PHE A 427 5.52 -11.36 3.47
CA PHE A 427 5.73 -9.95 3.16
C PHE A 427 7.13 -9.53 3.61
N ASP A 428 7.73 -8.55 2.93
CA ASP A 428 9.00 -7.95 3.32
C ASP A 428 8.76 -6.63 4.08
N ASP A 429 9.36 -6.51 5.25
CA ASP A 429 9.30 -5.31 6.11
C ASP A 429 10.59 -4.46 6.04
N GLY A 430 11.54 -4.79 5.17
CA GLY A 430 12.77 -4.03 4.98
C GLY A 430 13.55 -3.90 6.30
N GLU A 431 13.93 -2.67 6.68
CA GLU A 431 14.69 -2.22 7.88
C GLU A 431 14.84 -3.24 9.05
N ASN A 432 15.57 -4.33 8.83
CA ASN A 432 15.73 -5.46 9.75
C ASN A 432 14.41 -6.08 10.29
N GLY A 433 13.28 -5.79 9.64
CA GLY A 433 11.96 -6.21 10.09
C GLY A 433 11.49 -5.55 11.40
N ARG A 434 11.93 -4.32 11.68
CA ARG A 434 11.65 -3.63 12.96
C ARG A 434 10.15 -3.51 13.23
N VAL A 435 9.37 -3.10 12.23
CA VAL A 435 7.94 -2.79 12.38
C VAL A 435 7.17 -4.08 12.58
N ALA A 436 7.44 -5.10 11.79
CA ALA A 436 6.86 -6.44 11.93
C ALA A 436 7.10 -7.03 13.32
N ARG A 437 8.33 -6.94 13.85
CA ARG A 437 8.65 -7.45 15.21
C ARG A 437 7.94 -6.66 16.32
N LEU A 438 7.82 -5.34 16.16
CA LEU A 438 7.13 -4.48 17.11
C LEU A 438 5.61 -4.79 17.14
N LEU A 439 4.99 -4.87 15.97
CA LEU A 439 3.58 -5.21 15.81
C LEU A 439 3.28 -6.64 16.30
N TRP A 440 4.18 -7.60 16.02
CA TRP A 440 4.09 -8.96 16.55
C TRP A 440 3.97 -8.96 18.08
N ARG A 441 4.92 -8.31 18.78
CA ARG A 441 4.92 -8.25 20.25
C ARG A 441 3.61 -7.67 20.78
N ALA A 442 3.19 -6.53 20.24
CA ALA A 442 1.93 -5.89 20.63
C ALA A 442 0.71 -6.80 20.40
N SER A 443 0.66 -7.52 19.28
CA SER A 443 -0.45 -8.43 18.96
C SER A 443 -0.56 -9.61 19.92
N GLN A 444 0.55 -10.11 20.48
CA GLN A 444 0.53 -11.24 21.41
C GLN A 444 -0.20 -10.88 22.71
N HIS A 445 0.04 -9.69 23.25
CA HIS A 445 -0.67 -9.19 24.44
C HIS A 445 -2.19 -9.15 24.20
N VAL A 446 -2.63 -8.73 23.02
CA VAL A 446 -4.06 -8.68 22.65
C VAL A 446 -4.66 -10.08 22.51
N LEU A 447 -3.96 -11.01 21.86
CA LEU A 447 -4.41 -12.39 21.67
C LEU A 447 -4.49 -13.15 23.01
N GLU A 448 -3.51 -12.97 23.89
CA GLU A 448 -3.52 -13.56 25.23
C GLU A 448 -4.70 -13.05 26.07
N ALA A 449 -4.95 -11.75 26.06
CA ALA A 449 -6.10 -11.16 26.73
C ALA A 449 -7.44 -11.67 26.16
N SER A 450 -7.52 -11.82 24.83
CA SER A 450 -8.74 -12.28 24.15
C SER A 450 -9.07 -13.75 24.47
N LYS A 451 -8.07 -14.64 24.51
CA LYS A 451 -8.27 -16.06 24.89
C LYS A 451 -8.75 -16.23 26.33
N ARG A 452 -8.25 -15.41 27.25
CA ARG A 452 -8.64 -15.45 28.68
C ARG A 452 -10.05 -14.93 28.95
N SER A 453 -10.63 -14.15 28.03
CA SER A 453 -12.05 -13.75 28.11
C SER A 453 -13.02 -14.88 27.73
N SER A 454 -12.52 -15.99 27.16
CA SER A 454 -13.35 -17.08 26.62
C SER A 454 -13.29 -18.42 27.38
N ASN A 455 -12.41 -18.62 28.37
CA ASN A 455 -12.38 -19.83 29.21
C ASN A 455 -11.64 -19.61 30.56
N ASP A 456 -12.21 -20.17 31.64
CA ASP A 456 -11.72 -20.39 33.01
C ASP A 456 -10.59 -19.49 33.56
N PHE A 457 -10.88 -18.77 34.65
CA PHE A 457 -9.88 -18.07 35.48
C PHE A 457 -8.94 -19.07 36.19
N PRO A 458 -7.62 -19.09 35.91
CA PRO A 458 -6.64 -19.60 36.87
C PRO A 458 -6.01 -18.42 37.62
N LYS A 459 -5.86 -18.58 38.93
CA LYS A 459 -5.08 -17.65 39.77
C LYS A 459 -3.62 -17.65 39.32
N SER A 460 -3.21 -16.65 38.53
CA SER A 460 -1.80 -16.35 38.23
C SER A 460 -1.54 -14.88 38.52
N ALA A 461 -0.52 -14.59 39.34
CA ALA A 461 -0.15 -13.27 39.85
C ALA A 461 0.55 -12.33 38.82
N ARG A 462 0.34 -12.55 37.51
CA ARG A 462 0.88 -11.74 36.41
C ARG A 462 -0.13 -11.58 35.26
N ALA A 463 -1.38 -11.26 35.58
CA ALA A 463 -2.35 -10.89 34.56
C ALA A 463 -2.22 -9.40 34.25
N GLU A 464 -1.79 -9.05 33.05
CA GLU A 464 -1.87 -7.67 32.55
C GLU A 464 -3.34 -7.27 32.39
N SER A 465 -3.69 -6.10 32.89
CA SER A 465 -5.01 -5.48 32.79
C SER A 465 -5.36 -5.09 31.35
N SER A 466 -6.66 -4.96 31.04
CA SER A 466 -7.12 -4.46 29.73
C SER A 466 -6.56 -3.09 29.37
N SER A 467 -6.31 -2.24 30.38
CA SER A 467 -5.63 -0.95 30.25
C SER A 467 -4.16 -1.11 29.85
N GLU A 468 -3.44 -2.08 30.42
CA GLU A 468 -2.03 -2.33 30.07
C GLU A 468 -1.90 -2.86 28.64
N VAL A 469 -2.78 -3.77 28.22
CA VAL A 469 -2.81 -4.27 26.83
C VAL A 469 -3.10 -3.16 25.83
N SER A 470 -4.09 -2.31 26.12
CA SER A 470 -4.42 -1.16 25.28
C SER A 470 -3.27 -0.13 25.24
N SER A 471 -2.58 0.08 26.36
CA SER A 471 -1.40 0.94 26.42
C SER A 471 -0.23 0.40 25.60
N GLY A 472 0.03 -0.91 25.64
CA GLY A 472 1.10 -1.55 24.86
C GLY A 472 0.86 -1.46 23.36
N VAL A 473 -0.39 -1.64 22.92
CA VAL A 473 -0.78 -1.43 21.52
C VAL A 473 -0.61 0.03 21.11
N GLY A 474 -1.08 0.97 21.95
CA GLY A 474 -0.92 2.40 21.71
C GLY A 474 0.54 2.83 21.52
N VAL A 475 1.44 2.35 22.40
CA VAL A 475 2.88 2.63 22.31
C VAL A 475 3.48 2.05 21.02
N ALA A 476 3.11 0.82 20.65
CA ALA A 476 3.61 0.21 19.43
C ALA A 476 3.18 0.98 18.17
N VAL A 477 1.90 1.32 18.06
CA VAL A 477 1.37 2.10 16.93
C VAL A 477 1.99 3.50 16.87
N ALA A 478 2.06 4.20 18.00
CA ALA A 478 2.71 5.51 18.07
C ALA A 478 4.21 5.43 17.69
N SER A 479 4.91 4.37 18.08
CA SER A 479 6.32 4.18 17.70
C SER A 479 6.51 3.88 16.21
N VAL A 480 5.56 3.18 15.58
CA VAL A 480 5.55 3.00 14.12
C VAL A 480 5.25 4.32 13.41
N LEU A 481 4.20 5.03 13.80
CA LEU A 481 3.81 6.28 13.14
C LEU A 481 4.80 7.43 13.38
N SER A 482 5.51 7.46 14.50
CA SER A 482 6.57 8.45 14.76
C SER A 482 7.89 8.16 14.03
N SER A 483 8.07 6.99 13.42
CA SER A 483 9.24 6.74 12.56
C SER A 483 9.14 7.47 11.21
N VAL A 484 8.00 8.10 10.94
CA VAL A 484 7.69 8.79 9.68
C VAL A 484 8.08 10.24 9.75
N LYS A 485 8.73 10.70 8.68
CA LYS A 485 8.96 12.12 8.50
C LYS A 485 7.63 12.88 8.39
N GLY A 486 7.45 13.88 9.26
CA GLY A 486 6.27 14.77 9.26
C GLY A 486 5.15 14.34 10.20
N PHE A 487 5.28 13.22 10.92
CA PHE A 487 4.31 12.80 11.92
C PHE A 487 4.73 13.28 13.30
N ASP A 488 4.04 14.29 13.84
CA ASP A 488 4.40 14.94 15.11
C ASP A 488 3.37 14.66 16.20
N LEU A 489 3.71 13.77 17.13
CA LEU A 489 2.85 13.41 18.26
C LEU A 489 2.60 14.55 19.25
N THR A 490 3.31 15.68 19.15
CA THR A 490 3.03 16.87 19.97
C THR A 490 1.82 17.66 19.47
N ASN A 491 1.37 17.41 18.24
CA ASN A 491 0.17 18.01 17.68
C ASN A 491 -1.04 17.08 17.89
N ASP A 492 -2.11 17.66 18.43
CA ASP A 492 -3.32 16.96 18.86
C ASP A 492 -3.99 16.15 17.73
N ALA A 493 -3.90 16.60 16.48
CA ALA A 493 -4.48 15.89 15.34
C ALA A 493 -3.76 14.56 15.09
N TYR A 494 -2.43 14.54 15.14
CA TYR A 494 -1.64 13.31 14.99
C TYR A 494 -1.75 12.41 16.21
N ALA A 495 -1.79 12.98 17.42
CA ALA A 495 -1.98 12.21 18.65
C ALA A 495 -3.35 11.50 18.67
N SER A 496 -4.43 12.22 18.35
CA SER A 496 -5.78 11.64 18.23
C SER A 496 -5.83 10.57 17.14
N PHE A 497 -5.24 10.84 15.98
CA PHE A 497 -5.19 9.89 14.89
C PHE A 497 -4.43 8.60 15.26
N ALA A 498 -3.29 8.72 15.95
CA ALA A 498 -2.53 7.56 16.41
C ALA A 498 -3.36 6.71 17.42
N ALA A 499 -4.15 7.37 18.28
CA ALA A 499 -5.05 6.68 19.20
C ALA A 499 -6.18 5.93 18.46
N ASP A 500 -6.79 6.55 17.45
CA ASP A 500 -7.83 5.92 16.63
C ASP A 500 -7.29 4.73 15.83
N VAL A 501 -6.09 4.87 15.24
CA VAL A 501 -5.38 3.77 14.57
C VAL A 501 -5.10 2.64 15.55
N ALA A 502 -4.64 2.94 16.78
CA ALA A 502 -4.37 1.93 17.79
C ALA A 502 -5.63 1.17 18.22
N ALA A 503 -6.75 1.86 18.42
CA ALA A 503 -8.02 1.26 18.77
C ALA A 503 -8.53 0.31 17.67
N LEU A 504 -8.47 0.74 16.40
CA LEU A 504 -8.87 -0.08 15.25
C LEU A 504 -7.91 -1.25 15.04
N TYR A 505 -6.60 -1.02 15.16
CA TYR A 505 -5.60 -2.07 15.04
C TYR A 505 -5.78 -3.16 16.11
N GLN A 506 -6.05 -2.77 17.36
CA GLN A 506 -6.36 -3.72 18.45
C GLN A 506 -7.55 -4.61 18.11
N ARG A 507 -8.62 -4.05 17.53
CA ARG A 507 -9.79 -4.82 17.07
C ARG A 507 -9.40 -5.81 15.98
N LEU A 508 -8.64 -5.37 14.97
CA LEU A 508 -8.19 -6.19 13.84
C LEU A 508 -7.26 -7.35 14.23
N VAL A 509 -6.45 -7.20 15.28
CA VAL A 509 -5.55 -8.29 15.76
C VAL A 509 -6.18 -9.16 16.86
N SER A 510 -7.36 -8.80 17.38
CA SER A 510 -8.01 -9.54 18.46
C SER A 510 -8.46 -10.95 18.07
N GLY A 511 -8.66 -11.19 16.78
CA GLY A 511 -9.22 -12.44 16.24
C GLY A 511 -10.72 -12.62 16.51
N LYS A 512 -11.41 -11.60 17.05
CA LYS A 512 -12.86 -11.64 17.32
C LYS A 512 -13.72 -11.27 16.11
N GLN A 513 -13.18 -10.44 15.23
CA GLN A 513 -13.83 -9.95 14.01
C GLN A 513 -12.82 -9.97 12.87
N THR A 514 -13.32 -10.12 11.65
CA THR A 514 -12.57 -9.94 10.41
C THR A 514 -12.34 -8.45 10.12
N ALA A 515 -11.45 -8.16 9.17
CA ALA A 515 -11.23 -6.79 8.71
C ALA A 515 -12.48 -6.18 8.06
N LEU A 516 -13.28 -6.98 7.35
CA LEU A 516 -14.55 -6.54 6.76
C LEU A 516 -15.62 -6.25 7.82
N GLU A 517 -15.79 -7.11 8.83
CA GLU A 517 -16.71 -6.84 9.95
C GLU A 517 -16.28 -5.59 10.75
N THR A 518 -14.97 -5.39 10.90
CA THR A 518 -14.44 -4.17 11.52
C THR A 518 -14.82 -2.93 10.69
N LEU A 519 -14.76 -3.02 9.36
CA LEU A 519 -15.21 -1.95 8.46
C LEU A 519 -16.72 -1.70 8.56
N GLU A 520 -17.53 -2.76 8.59
CA GLU A 520 -18.98 -2.69 8.81
C GLU A 520 -19.32 -1.90 10.06
N ASP A 521 -18.63 -2.18 11.17
CA ASP A 521 -18.83 -1.43 12.41
C ASP A 521 -18.37 0.04 12.28
N VAL A 522 -17.27 0.31 11.57
CA VAL A 522 -16.78 1.69 11.34
C VAL A 522 -17.82 2.50 10.55
N LEU A 523 -18.38 1.94 9.48
CA LEU A 523 -19.39 2.58 8.64
C LEU A 523 -20.75 2.68 9.35
N ARG A 524 -21.20 1.63 10.03
CA ARG A 524 -22.42 1.67 10.85
C ARG A 524 -22.34 2.76 11.90
N ASN A 525 -21.22 2.85 12.62
CA ASN A 525 -20.97 3.92 13.58
C ASN A 525 -20.82 5.30 12.94
N HIS A 526 -20.67 5.40 11.62
CA HIS A 526 -20.65 6.68 10.91
C HIS A 526 -22.05 7.20 10.75
N HIS A 527 -22.92 6.35 10.23
CA HIS A 527 -24.32 6.66 10.01
C HIS A 527 -25.05 6.89 11.33
N THR A 528 -24.68 6.20 12.41
CA THR A 528 -25.29 6.44 13.75
C THR A 528 -24.67 7.62 14.51
N SER A 529 -23.49 8.11 14.07
CA SER A 529 -22.86 9.32 14.61
C SER A 529 -23.28 10.58 13.86
N GLU A 530 -24.02 10.48 12.76
CA GLU A 530 -24.92 11.56 12.37
C GLU A 530 -25.99 11.66 13.46
N TYR A 531 -26.21 12.88 13.97
CA TYR A 531 -27.20 13.11 15.01
C TYR A 531 -28.51 12.44 14.61
N LEU A 532 -29.01 11.50 15.43
CA LEU A 532 -30.36 10.98 15.29
C LEU A 532 -31.30 12.19 15.41
N ALA A 533 -31.75 12.69 14.26
CA ALA A 533 -32.37 14.01 14.14
C ALA A 533 -33.86 13.95 14.51
N THR A 534 -34.44 12.75 14.47
CA THR A 534 -35.86 12.52 14.71
C THR A 534 -36.12 11.50 15.81
N LYS A 535 -37.30 11.61 16.43
CA LYS A 535 -37.75 10.69 17.48
C LYS A 535 -37.91 9.26 16.93
N GLU A 536 -38.30 9.13 15.68
CA GLU A 536 -38.50 7.87 14.97
C GLU A 536 -37.17 7.14 14.73
N GLU A 537 -36.11 7.85 14.35
CA GLU A 537 -34.76 7.29 14.20
C GLU A 537 -34.21 6.78 15.54
N VAL A 538 -34.37 7.56 16.61
CA VAL A 538 -34.00 7.12 17.97
C VAL A 538 -34.75 5.85 18.36
N ALA A 539 -36.06 5.80 18.11
CA ALA A 539 -36.89 4.64 18.47
C ALA A 539 -36.53 3.39 17.66
N THR A 540 -36.12 3.54 16.39
CA THR A 540 -35.66 2.42 15.55
C THR A 540 -34.30 1.92 16.02
N PHE A 541 -33.33 2.83 16.22
CA PHE A 541 -32.00 2.48 16.70
C PHE A 541 -32.03 1.77 18.06
N VAL A 542 -32.81 2.28 19.02
CA VAL A 542 -32.95 1.64 20.35
C VAL A 542 -33.55 0.23 20.20
N ARG A 543 -34.55 0.04 19.34
CA ARG A 543 -35.15 -1.28 19.11
C ARG A 543 -34.17 -2.27 18.50
N GLU A 544 -33.42 -1.85 17.50
CA GLU A 544 -32.40 -2.68 16.84
C GLU A 544 -31.27 -3.02 17.82
N ALA A 545 -30.74 -2.03 18.55
CA ALA A 545 -29.68 -2.24 19.53
C ALA A 545 -30.10 -3.23 20.64
N VAL A 546 -31.31 -3.09 21.18
CA VAL A 546 -31.87 -4.04 22.16
C VAL A 546 -32.12 -5.42 21.56
N ALA A 547 -32.52 -5.50 20.30
CA ALA A 547 -32.75 -6.78 19.63
C ALA A 547 -31.44 -7.51 19.27
N SER A 548 -30.38 -6.77 18.93
CA SER A 548 -29.09 -7.32 18.50
C SER A 548 -28.12 -7.58 19.64
N VAL A 549 -28.30 -6.93 20.79
CA VAL A 549 -27.39 -7.10 21.93
C VAL A 549 -27.52 -8.52 22.49
N GLN A 550 -26.41 -9.22 22.58
CA GLN A 550 -26.37 -10.52 23.23
C GLN A 550 -26.55 -10.29 24.74
N ILE A 551 -27.71 -10.67 25.28
CA ILE A 551 -28.00 -10.52 26.71
C ILE A 551 -27.25 -11.62 27.47
N ILE A 552 -26.23 -11.23 28.22
CA ILE A 552 -25.54 -12.08 29.19
C ILE A 552 -26.00 -11.63 30.57
N ASP A 553 -26.81 -12.44 31.25
CA ASP A 553 -27.19 -12.20 32.64
C ASP A 553 -26.01 -12.54 33.56
N VAL A 554 -25.27 -11.51 33.95
CA VAL A 554 -24.12 -11.64 34.87
C VAL A 554 -24.56 -11.84 36.33
N HIS A 555 -25.86 -11.73 36.64
CA HIS A 555 -26.39 -11.54 37.98
C HIS A 555 -27.20 -12.71 38.57
N THR A 556 -27.34 -13.84 37.88
CA THR A 556 -28.01 -14.99 38.47
C THR A 556 -27.04 -16.15 38.75
N HIS A 557 -26.79 -16.42 40.04
CA HIS A 557 -26.23 -17.70 40.51
C HIS A 557 -27.17 -18.91 40.27
N LEU A 558 -28.27 -18.69 39.57
CA LEU A 558 -29.24 -19.70 39.13
C LEU A 558 -28.76 -20.42 37.87
N PHE A 559 -27.49 -20.82 37.87
CA PHE A 559 -27.02 -21.73 36.84
C PHE A 559 -27.74 -23.08 36.99
N PRO A 560 -28.19 -23.71 35.89
CA PRO A 560 -28.78 -25.04 35.97
C PRO A 560 -27.73 -26.07 36.42
N PRO A 561 -28.14 -27.25 36.94
CA PRO A 561 -27.21 -28.29 37.39
C PRO A 561 -26.13 -28.69 36.37
N SER A 562 -26.39 -28.50 35.07
CA SER A 562 -25.43 -28.77 34.00
C SER A 562 -24.15 -27.94 34.06
N HIS A 563 -24.13 -26.81 34.79
CA HIS A 563 -22.97 -25.92 34.92
C HIS A 563 -22.08 -26.25 36.13
N GLY A 564 -22.31 -27.40 36.78
CA GLY A 564 -21.42 -27.96 37.79
C GLY A 564 -21.13 -26.99 38.93
N LYS A 565 -19.85 -26.61 39.10
CA LYS A 565 -19.40 -25.77 40.23
C LYS A 565 -19.95 -24.34 40.22
N LEU A 566 -20.51 -23.87 39.09
CA LEU A 566 -21.14 -22.55 38.98
C LEU A 566 -22.57 -22.54 39.52
N MET A 567 -23.24 -23.69 39.60
CA MET A 567 -24.53 -23.82 40.29
C MET A 567 -24.30 -23.74 41.80
N LEU A 568 -24.65 -22.60 42.40
CA LEU A 568 -24.57 -22.41 43.85
C LEU A 568 -25.94 -22.64 44.47
N TRP A 569 -26.06 -23.67 45.31
CA TRP A 569 -27.32 -24.02 45.98
C TRP A 569 -27.10 -24.50 47.41
N GLY A 570 -28.17 -24.55 48.19
CA GLY A 570 -28.16 -24.94 49.60
C GLY A 570 -27.91 -23.77 50.55
N ILE A 571 -28.23 -23.99 51.82
CA ILE A 571 -28.30 -22.94 52.86
C ILE A 571 -26.96 -22.20 53.04
N ASN A 572 -25.83 -22.90 52.97
CA ASN A 572 -24.52 -22.28 53.11
C ASN A 572 -24.20 -21.30 51.98
N LYS A 573 -24.63 -21.61 50.74
CA LYS A 573 -24.43 -20.72 49.58
C LYS A 573 -25.37 -19.51 49.63
N LEU A 574 -26.58 -19.69 50.15
CA LEU A 574 -27.54 -18.61 50.35
C LEU A 574 -27.04 -17.63 51.43
N LEU A 575 -26.59 -18.14 52.58
CA LEU A 575 -26.12 -17.30 53.68
C LEU A 575 -24.77 -16.65 53.39
N THR A 576 -23.90 -17.28 52.59
CA THR A 576 -22.63 -16.66 52.16
C THR A 576 -22.74 -15.89 50.85
N TYR A 577 -23.95 -15.44 50.52
CA TYR A 577 -24.19 -14.54 49.40
C TYR A 577 -23.58 -13.17 49.67
N HIS A 578 -23.05 -12.52 48.63
CA HIS A 578 -22.16 -11.37 48.79
C HIS A 578 -22.81 -10.19 49.54
N TYR A 579 -24.13 -10.00 49.44
CA TYR A 579 -24.82 -8.98 50.25
C TYR A 579 -24.85 -9.33 51.74
N LEU A 580 -25.11 -10.58 52.11
CA LEU A 580 -25.10 -11.00 53.52
C LEU A 580 -23.69 -11.04 54.11
N VAL A 581 -22.70 -11.40 53.29
CA VAL A 581 -21.28 -11.30 53.67
C VAL A 581 -20.89 -9.83 53.91
N ALA A 582 -21.30 -8.91 53.03
CA ALA A 582 -21.04 -7.49 53.19
C ALA A 582 -21.72 -6.92 54.45
N GLU A 583 -22.99 -7.24 54.67
CA GLU A 583 -23.76 -6.82 55.85
C GLU A 583 -23.12 -7.35 57.15
N PHE A 584 -22.71 -8.62 57.16
CA PHE A 584 -21.99 -9.20 58.31
C PHE A 584 -20.66 -8.51 58.58
N LEU A 585 -19.84 -8.25 57.55
CA LEU A 585 -18.54 -7.60 57.72
C LEU A 585 -18.66 -6.12 58.11
N GLN A 586 -19.78 -5.46 57.79
CA GLN A 586 -20.06 -4.11 58.25
C GLN A 586 -20.49 -4.05 59.73
N THR A 587 -21.10 -5.11 60.25
CA THR A 587 -21.75 -5.10 61.56
C THR A 587 -21.05 -5.97 62.62
N ALA A 588 -20.21 -6.93 62.21
CA ALA A 588 -19.47 -7.81 63.11
C ALA A 588 -18.04 -7.30 63.34
N HIS A 589 -17.48 -7.56 64.53
CA HIS A 589 -16.08 -7.30 64.84
C HIS A 589 -15.15 -8.39 64.28
N MET A 590 -15.15 -8.58 62.95
CA MET A 590 -14.35 -9.59 62.26
C MET A 590 -13.65 -8.98 61.04
N GLN A 591 -12.36 -9.25 60.86
CA GLN A 591 -11.62 -8.80 59.70
C GLN A 591 -11.93 -9.66 58.47
N VAL A 592 -11.91 -9.06 57.28
CA VAL A 592 -12.28 -9.71 56.01
C VAL A 592 -11.38 -10.91 55.70
N GLU A 593 -10.08 -10.77 55.99
CA GLU A 593 -9.06 -11.81 55.77
C GLU A 593 -9.30 -13.02 56.66
N GLU A 594 -9.69 -12.77 57.92
CA GLU A 594 -10.04 -13.82 58.87
C GLU A 594 -11.31 -14.56 58.43
N PHE A 595 -12.36 -13.82 58.09
CA PHE A 595 -13.62 -14.39 57.60
C PHE A 595 -13.40 -15.26 56.36
N ASN A 596 -12.60 -14.80 55.40
CA ASN A 596 -12.29 -15.51 54.17
C ASN A 596 -11.42 -16.76 54.36
N SER A 597 -10.75 -16.91 55.51
CA SER A 597 -9.98 -18.12 55.85
C SER A 597 -10.89 -19.29 56.26
N TYR A 598 -12.14 -19.01 56.66
CA TYR A 598 -13.08 -20.03 57.13
C TYR A 598 -13.75 -20.81 55.99
N SER A 599 -14.15 -22.05 56.29
CA SER A 599 -14.97 -22.84 55.39
C SER A 599 -16.32 -22.15 55.13
N LYS A 600 -16.94 -22.41 53.99
CA LYS A 600 -18.25 -21.81 53.65
C LYS A 600 -19.35 -22.15 54.65
N GLU A 601 -19.28 -23.30 55.28
CA GLU A 601 -20.19 -23.70 56.35
C GLU A 601 -19.99 -22.85 57.62
N LYS A 602 -18.73 -22.65 58.03
CA LYS A 602 -18.42 -21.78 59.18
C LYS A 602 -18.77 -20.32 58.91
N GLN A 603 -18.51 -19.82 57.69
CA GLN A 603 -18.95 -18.49 57.26
C GLN A 603 -20.47 -18.35 57.33
N ALA A 604 -21.22 -19.31 56.79
CA ALA A 604 -22.69 -19.30 56.84
C ALA A 604 -23.20 -19.31 58.28
N GLY A 605 -22.60 -20.12 59.16
CA GLY A 605 -22.97 -20.17 60.57
C GLY A 605 -22.73 -18.84 61.31
N LEU A 606 -21.61 -18.17 61.04
CA LEU A 606 -21.31 -16.86 61.61
C LEU A 606 -22.30 -15.78 61.15
N ILE A 607 -22.61 -15.77 59.84
CA ILE A 607 -23.59 -14.84 59.28
C ILE A 607 -24.96 -15.09 59.88
N TRP A 608 -25.39 -16.35 59.97
CA TRP A 608 -26.67 -16.72 60.56
C TRP A 608 -26.75 -16.24 62.01
N GLN A 609 -25.76 -16.58 62.84
CA GLN A 609 -25.78 -16.24 64.27
C GLN A 609 -25.72 -14.74 64.56
N HIS A 610 -25.18 -13.93 63.65
CA HIS A 610 -24.96 -12.49 63.87
C HIS A 610 -26.04 -11.61 63.23
N LEU A 611 -26.54 -11.99 62.04
CA LEU A 611 -27.53 -11.19 61.31
C LEU A 611 -28.98 -11.63 61.55
N PHE A 612 -29.22 -12.84 62.05
CA PHE A 612 -30.55 -13.44 62.25
C PHE A 612 -30.68 -14.02 63.65
#